data_AF-A0A6J7AFQ4-F1
#
_entry.id   AF-A0A6J7AFQ4-F1
#
_cell.length_a   1.000
_cell.length_b   1.000
_cell.length_c   1.000
_cell.angle_alpha   90.00
_cell.angle_beta   90.00
_cell.angle_gamma   90.00
#
_symmetry.space_group_name_H-M   'P 1'
#
loop_
_entity.id
_entity.type
_entity.pdbx_description
1 polymer ?
#
loop_
_entity_poly.entity_id
_entity_poly.type
_entity_poly.pdbx_seq_one_letter_code
_entity_poly.pdbx_strand_id
1 'polypeptide(L)' 'MTDVEGIYKNWPDKDSLITSISASELESLKATFAQGMAPKVQACLDAIGAGAKAVRIIDGTNPSALKRALIGEGGTLVVA' A
#
# COMPACT_ATOMS: atom_id res chain seq x y z
N MET A 1 -6.46 -5.46 1.90
CA MET A 1 -5.92 -5.97 3.18
C MET A 1 -4.76 -6.89 2.87
N THR A 2 -3.70 -6.88 3.68
CA THR A 2 -2.48 -7.66 3.43
C THR A 2 -1.95 -8.27 4.73
N ASP A 3 -1.05 -9.24 4.64
CA ASP A 3 -0.42 -9.94 5.77
C ASP A 3 0.77 -9.16 6.38
N VAL A 4 0.91 -7.89 6.01
CA VAL A 4 2.01 -7.01 6.39
C VAL A 4 1.49 -5.59 6.68
N GLU A 5 2.28 -4.77 7.35
CA GLU A 5 1.81 -3.45 7.80
C GLU A 5 1.52 -2.47 6.65
N GLY A 6 2.18 -2.64 5.50
CA GLY A 6 1.99 -1.81 4.31
C GLY A 6 2.91 -2.24 3.16
N ILE A 7 3.28 -1.27 2.31
CA ILE A 7 4.25 -1.42 1.23
C ILE A 7 5.63 -1.06 1.77
N TYR A 8 6.58 -2.00 1.67
CA TYR A 8 7.99 -1.75 1.99
C TYR A 8 8.74 -1.47 0.71
N LYS A 9 9.53 -0.41 0.69
CA LYS A 9 10.37 -0.08 -0.47
C LYS A 9 11.40 -1.18 -0.73
N ASN A 10 11.99 -1.71 0.33
CA ASN A 10 13.01 -2.73 0.30
C ASN A 10 12.64 -3.88 1.24
N TRP A 11 11.76 -4.79 0.82
CA TRP A 11 11.52 -5.99 1.62
C TRP A 11 12.81 -6.84 1.74
N PRO A 12 13.19 -7.35 2.94
CA PRO A 12 12.45 -7.42 4.21
C PRO A 12 12.77 -6.33 5.23
N ASP A 13 13.42 -5.23 4.84
CA ASP A 13 13.72 -4.11 5.74
C ASP A 13 12.43 -3.40 6.18
N LYS A 14 12.10 -3.53 7.48
CA LYS A 14 10.88 -2.97 8.08
C LYS A 14 10.94 -1.45 8.25
N ASP A 15 12.14 -0.86 8.29
CA ASP A 15 12.30 0.59 8.37
C ASP A 15 12.00 1.27 7.02
N SER A 16 11.93 0.48 5.95
CA SER A 16 11.57 0.95 4.61
C SER A 16 10.05 1.05 4.36
N LEU A 17 9.24 1.04 5.41
CA LEU A 17 7.78 1.18 5.32
C LEU A 17 7.41 2.53 4.71
N ILE A 18 6.68 2.48 3.60
CA ILE A 18 6.21 3.68 2.92
C ILE A 18 4.91 4.13 3.57
N THR A 19 4.87 5.35 4.08
CA THR A 19 3.65 5.94 4.69
C THR A 19 2.71 6.53 3.64
N SER A 20 3.27 7.14 2.59
CA SER A 20 2.54 7.72 1.46
C SER A 20 3.35 7.61 0.17
N ILE A 21 2.69 7.34 -0.95
CA ILE A 21 3.28 7.24 -2.30
C ILE A 21 2.28 7.64 -3.37
N SER A 22 2.75 8.20 -4.49
CA SER A 22 1.88 8.44 -5.66
C SER A 22 1.67 7.16 -6.48
N ALA A 23 0.58 7.09 -7.23
CA ALA A 23 0.30 5.98 -8.13
C ALA A 23 1.43 5.80 -9.17
N SER A 24 1.94 6.90 -9.73
CA SER A 24 3.05 6.89 -10.69
C SER A 24 4.36 6.34 -10.12
N GLU A 25 4.71 6.72 -8.89
CA GLU A 25 5.89 6.16 -8.20
C GLU A 25 5.68 4.69 -7.88
N LEU A 26 4.48 4.32 -7.42
CA LEU A 26 4.14 2.94 -7.10
C LEU A 26 4.19 2.05 -8.35
N GLU A 27 3.76 2.55 -9.51
CA GLU A 27 3.84 1.87 -10.79
C GLU A 27 5.30 1.63 -11.21
N SER A 28 6.17 2.62 -10.99
CA SER A 28 7.61 2.50 -11.25
C SER A 28 8.28 1.45 -10.35
N LEU A 29 7.81 1.32 -9.10
CA LEU A 29 8.27 0.32 -8.15
C LEU A 29 7.60 -1.06 -8.32
N LYS A 30 6.56 -1.16 -9.16
CA LYS A 30 5.79 -2.40 -9.32
C LYS A 30 6.68 -3.62 -9.64
N ALA A 31 7.72 -3.42 -10.45
CA ALA A 31 8.65 -4.46 -10.87
C ALA A 31 9.60 -4.95 -9.75
N THR A 32 9.75 -4.20 -8.65
CA THR A 32 10.65 -4.57 -7.55
C THR A 32 9.94 -5.33 -6.43
N PHE A 33 8.61 -5.40 -6.44
CA PHE A 33 7.85 -6.11 -5.41
C PHE A 33 7.82 -7.62 -5.63
N ALA A 34 7.96 -8.38 -4.53
CA ALA A 34 7.86 -9.84 -4.54
C ALA A 34 6.45 -10.32 -4.98
N GLN A 35 6.37 -11.57 -5.45
CA GLN A 35 5.16 -12.16 -6.08
C GLN A 35 3.86 -11.98 -5.30
N GLY A 36 3.89 -11.89 -3.96
CA GLY A 36 2.68 -11.69 -3.15
C GLY A 36 2.17 -10.25 -3.08
N MET A 37 3.03 -9.24 -3.29
CA MET A 37 2.67 -7.82 -3.19
C MET A 37 2.33 -7.20 -4.56
N ALA A 38 2.91 -7.72 -5.64
CA ALA A 38 2.60 -7.31 -7.00
C ALA A 38 1.09 -7.27 -7.34
N PRO A 39 0.26 -8.30 -7.05
CA PRO A 39 -1.18 -8.24 -7.35
C PRO A 39 -1.93 -7.22 -6.47
N LYS A 40 -1.47 -6.97 -5.23
CA LYS A 40 -2.07 -5.99 -4.32
C LYS A 40 -1.78 -4.57 -4.79
N VAL A 41 -0.56 -4.32 -5.23
CA VAL A 41 -0.15 -3.05 -5.86
C VAL A 41 -0.95 -2.81 -7.13
N GLN A 42 -1.09 -3.82 -7.99
CA GLN A 42 -1.89 -3.69 -9.21
C GLN A 42 -3.34 -3.29 -8.91
N ALA A 43 -3.99 -3.96 -7.96
CA ALA A 43 -5.37 -3.62 -7.57
C ALA A 43 -5.51 -2.18 -7.05
N CYS A 44 -4.47 -1.64 -6.39
CA CYS A 44 -4.47 -0.24 -5.94
C CYS A 44 -4.34 0.73 -7.12
N LEU A 45 -3.46 0.43 -8.08
CA LEU A 45 -3.30 1.22 -9.30
C LEU A 45 -4.59 1.18 -10.14
N ASP A 46 -5.21 0.01 -10.29
CA ASP A 46 -6.48 -0.17 -11.01
C ASP A 46 -7.59 0.65 -10.36
N ALA A 47 -7.68 0.66 -9.02
CA ALA A 47 -8.68 1.45 -8.30
C ALA A 47 -8.47 2.96 -8.50
N ILE A 48 -7.22 3.44 -8.48
CA ILE A 48 -6.89 4.84 -8.78
C ILE A 48 -7.22 5.17 -10.23
N GLY A 49 -6.84 4.31 -11.18
CA GLY A 49 -7.17 4.44 -12.60
C GLY A 49 -8.68 4.43 -12.87
N ALA A 50 -9.47 3.75 -12.03
CA ALA A 50 -10.93 3.75 -12.08
C ALA A 50 -11.58 5.00 -11.45
N GLY A 51 -10.79 5.94 -10.90
CA GLY A 51 -11.25 7.21 -10.34
C GLY A 51 -11.21 7.31 -8.81
N ALA A 52 -10.59 6.36 -8.11
CA ALA A 52 -10.35 6.51 -6.68
C ALA A 52 -9.33 7.62 -6.41
N LYS A 53 -9.65 8.54 -5.49
CA LYS A 53 -8.76 9.65 -5.11
C LYS A 53 -7.53 9.19 -4.31
N ALA A 54 -7.72 8.15 -3.51
CA ALA A 54 -6.68 7.54 -2.71
C ALA A 54 -7.07 6.10 -2.35
N VAL A 55 -6.07 5.25 -2.18
CA VAL A 55 -6.19 3.86 -1.75
C VAL A 55 -5.25 3.65 -0.58
N ARG A 56 -5.65 2.91 0.45
CA ARG A 56 -4.79 2.62 1.59
C ARG A 56 -4.58 1.12 1.77
N ILE A 57 -3.31 0.71 1.77
CA ILE A 57 -2.93 -0.67 2.07
C ILE A 57 -2.66 -0.78 3.56
N ILE A 58 -3.36 -1.71 4.21
CA ILE A 58 -3.32 -1.91 5.66
C ILE A 58 -3.19 -3.40 5.99
N ASP A 59 -2.61 -3.68 7.14
CA ASP A 59 -2.57 -5.00 7.74
C ASP A 59 -3.99 -5.51 8.04
N GLY A 60 -4.34 -6.66 7.45
CA GLY A 60 -5.62 -7.31 7.67
C GLY A 60 -5.69 -8.16 8.93
N THR A 61 -4.54 -8.51 9.51
CA THR A 61 -4.47 -9.34 10.72
C THR A 61 -4.64 -8.53 12.00
N ASN A 62 -4.41 -7.20 11.93
CA ASN A 62 -4.58 -6.29 13.06
C ASN A 62 -5.95 -5.59 13.00
N PRO A 63 -6.90 -5.90 13.90
CA PRO A 63 -8.24 -5.29 13.89
C PRO A 63 -8.22 -3.78 14.13
N SER A 64 -7.19 -3.25 14.78
CA SER A 64 -7.02 -1.80 14.97
C SER A 64 -6.50 -1.08 13.72
N ALA A 65 -5.96 -1.81 12.74
CA ALA A 65 -5.41 -1.20 11.53
C ALA A 65 -6.47 -0.47 10.70
N LEU A 66 -7.68 -1.03 10.61
CA LEU A 66 -8.80 -0.36 9.92
C LEU A 66 -9.16 0.97 10.61
N LYS A 67 -9.26 0.96 11.94
CA LYS A 67 -9.56 2.17 12.71
C LYS A 67 -8.50 3.26 12.49
N ARG A 68 -7.22 2.89 12.55
CA ARG A 68 -6.10 3.80 12.26
C ARG A 68 -6.16 4.36 10.84
N ALA A 69 -6.46 3.51 9.87
CA ALA A 69 -6.55 3.92 8.48
C ALA A 69 -7.65 4.96 8.23
N LEU A 70 -8.79 4.84 8.92
CA LEU A 70 -9.91 5.78 8.83
C LEU A 70 -9.56 7.17 9.40
N ILE A 71 -8.68 7.23 10.40
CA ILE A 71 -8.16 8.50 10.96
C ILE A 71 -6.89 9.00 10.23
N GLY A 72 -6.48 8.32 9.15
CA GLY A 72 -5.33 8.71 8.34
C GLY A 72 -3.98 8.15 8.81
N GLU A 73 -3.97 7.28 9.81
CA GLU A 73 -2.78 6.72 10.44
C GLU A 73 -2.49 5.28 9.98
N GLY A 74 -1.19 4.95 9.89
CA GLY A 74 -0.73 3.60 9.57
C GLY A 74 -0.92 3.18 8.11
N GLY A 75 -0.31 2.04 7.77
CA GLY A 75 -0.30 1.51 6.41
C GLY A 75 0.35 2.44 5.40
N THR A 76 0.15 2.12 4.12
CA THR A 76 0.64 2.92 2.99
C THR A 76 -0.52 3.59 2.29
N LEU A 77 -0.52 4.91 2.25
CA LEU A 77 -1.46 5.69 1.46
C LEU A 77 -0.94 5.82 0.02
N VAL A 78 -1.73 5.39 -0.95
CA VAL A 78 -1.48 5.59 -2.37
C VAL A 78 -2.42 6.70 -2.84
N VAL A 79 -1.86 7.77 -3.39
CA VAL A 79 -2.63 8.89 -3.96
C VAL A 79 -2.51 8.90 -5.47
N ALA A 80 -3.55 9.38 -6.16
CA ALA A 80 -3.53 9.56 -7.61
C ALA A 80 -2.38 10.47 -8.07
#